data_AF-A0A1I1IAL0-F1
#
_entry.id   AF-A0A1I1IAL0-F1
#
_cell.length_a   1.000
_cell.length_b   1.000
_cell.length_c   1.000
_cell.angle_alpha   90.00
_cell.angle_beta   90.00
_cell.angle_gamma   90.00
#
_symmetry.space_group_name_H-M   'P 1'
#
loop_
_entity.id
_entity.type
_entity.pdbx_description
1 polymer ?
#
loop_
_entity_poly.entity_id
_entity_poly.type
_entity_poly.pdbx_seq_one_letter_code
_entity_poly.pdbx_strand_id
1 'polypeptide(L)'
;MWNLTEHQKPSTRQDLQVLVSIRDTIEYATHCTYAGSFINQFKIDLSEIPRSNNFSADLMYKAIAPNQDEYSNTVEIWKLKANGDFKTKLYTLIYAKSTK
;
A
#
# COMPACT_ATOMS: atom_id res chain seq x y z
N MET A 1 -6.20 -10.36 -10.13
CA MET A 1 -5.79 -8.94 -10.16
C MET A 1 -6.23 -8.30 -8.85
N TRP A 2 -5.48 -7.33 -8.33
CA TRP A 2 -5.87 -6.62 -7.10
C TRP A 2 -6.97 -5.61 -7.40
N ASN A 3 -8.01 -5.61 -6.57
CA ASN A 3 -9.07 -4.62 -6.57
C ASN A 3 -8.82 -3.63 -5.44
N LEU A 4 -8.72 -2.35 -5.77
CA LEU A 4 -8.51 -1.26 -4.80
C LEU A 4 -9.84 -0.67 -4.34
N THR A 5 -10.05 -0.66 -3.04
CA THR A 5 -11.14 0.07 -2.36
C THR A 5 -10.56 1.25 -1.61
N GLU A 6 -11.07 2.44 -1.87
CA GLU A 6 -10.67 3.68 -1.21
C GLU A 6 -11.57 3.97 0.01
N HIS A 7 -10.94 4.21 1.17
CA HIS A 7 -11.62 4.58 2.41
C HIS A 7 -11.47 6.07 2.72
N GLN A 8 -10.36 6.68 2.30
CA GLN A 8 -10.11 8.10 2.48
C GLN A 8 -9.45 8.70 1.23
N LYS A 9 -9.92 9.88 0.83
CA LYS A 9 -9.36 10.63 -0.29
C LYS A 9 -7.93 11.10 0.00
N PRO A 10 -7.03 11.04 -1.00
CA PRO A 10 -5.73 11.70 -0.93
C PRO A 10 -5.88 13.19 -0.62
N SER A 11 -5.13 13.66 0.37
CA SER A 11 -5.20 15.06 0.83
C SER A 11 -3.91 15.83 0.56
N THR A 12 -2.81 15.12 0.33
CA THR A 12 -1.47 15.67 0.15
C THR A 12 -0.82 15.14 -1.12
N ARG A 13 0.21 15.84 -1.61
CA ARG A 13 1.01 15.37 -2.74
C ARG A 13 1.60 13.99 -2.50
N GLN A 14 2.05 13.72 -1.27
CA GLN A 14 2.60 12.42 -0.90
C GLN A 14 1.54 11.33 -0.95
N ASP A 15 0.29 11.60 -0.50
CA ASP A 15 -0.81 10.64 -0.63
C ASP A 15 -1.06 10.27 -2.11
N LEU A 16 -0.98 11.27 -3.01
CA LEU A 16 -1.13 11.04 -4.45
C LEU A 16 0.01 10.20 -5.03
N GLN A 17 1.25 10.46 -4.62
CA GLN A 17 2.41 9.65 -5.06
C GLN A 17 2.29 8.20 -4.59
N VAL A 18 1.85 7.99 -3.35
CA VAL A 18 1.58 6.65 -2.81
C VAL A 18 0.46 5.97 -3.60
N LEU A 19 -0.63 6.68 -3.91
CA LEU A 19 -1.71 6.14 -4.74
C LEU A 19 -1.24 5.73 -6.14
N VAL A 20 -0.41 6.56 -6.78
CA VAL A 20 0.17 6.23 -8.09
C VAL A 20 1.02 4.97 -7.99
N SER A 21 1.94 4.91 -7.03
CA SER A 21 2.75 3.71 -6.78
C SER A 21 1.88 2.46 -6.58
N ILE A 22 0.83 2.53 -5.76
CA ILE A 22 -0.09 1.40 -5.54
C ILE A 22 -0.73 0.95 -6.87
N ARG A 23 -1.21 1.89 -7.68
CA ARG A 23 -1.84 1.56 -8.97
C ARG A 23 -0.83 0.92 -9.94
N ASP A 24 0.38 1.45 -10.00
CA ASP A 24 1.46 0.90 -10.82
C ASP A 24 1.80 -0.53 -10.37
N THR A 25 1.89 -0.79 -9.06
CA THR A 25 2.09 -2.15 -8.52
C THR A 25 0.95 -3.09 -8.94
N ILE A 26 -0.31 -2.64 -8.81
CA ILE A 26 -1.48 -3.47 -9.17
C ILE A 26 -1.51 -3.81 -10.66
N GLU A 27 -1.10 -2.88 -11.51
CA GLU A 27 -1.17 -3.00 -12.96
C GLU A 27 0.02 -3.77 -13.55
N TYR A 28 1.23 -3.52 -13.05
CA TYR A 28 2.47 -4.00 -13.67
C TYR A 28 3.20 -5.09 -12.87
N ALA A 29 3.06 -5.16 -11.55
CA ALA A 29 3.76 -6.14 -10.72
C ALA A 29 3.04 -7.49 -10.70
N THR A 30 3.13 -8.24 -11.82
CA THR A 30 2.45 -9.54 -12.00
C THR A 30 2.86 -10.61 -10.99
N HIS A 31 4.02 -10.48 -10.34
CA HIS A 31 4.48 -11.37 -9.26
C HIS A 31 3.76 -11.14 -7.92
N CYS A 32 3.16 -9.96 -7.72
CA CYS A 32 2.46 -9.63 -6.48
C CYS A 32 1.07 -10.27 -6.46
N THR A 33 0.98 -11.51 -5.99
CA THR A 33 -0.27 -12.33 -6.02
C THR A 33 -0.84 -12.65 -4.64
N TYR A 34 -0.14 -12.24 -3.57
CA TYR A 34 -0.53 -12.42 -2.17
C TYR A 34 0.02 -11.27 -1.32
N ALA A 35 -0.47 -11.13 -0.09
CA ALA A 35 -0.20 -9.95 0.74
C ALA A 35 1.30 -9.71 0.98
N GLY A 36 2.07 -10.73 1.34
CA GLY A 36 3.51 -10.61 1.60
C GLY A 36 4.30 -10.10 0.40
N SER A 37 4.04 -10.63 -0.81
CA SER A 37 4.69 -10.15 -2.03
C SER A 37 4.35 -8.69 -2.34
N PHE A 38 3.08 -8.32 -2.18
CA PHE A 38 2.65 -6.92 -2.35
C PHE A 38 3.30 -5.99 -1.31
N ILE A 39 3.30 -6.37 -0.03
CA ILE A 39 3.88 -5.57 1.06
C ILE A 39 5.37 -5.33 0.83
N ASN A 40 6.10 -6.35 0.35
CA ASN A 40 7.52 -6.21 0.06
C ASN A 40 7.76 -5.27 -1.12
N GLN A 41 7.00 -5.40 -2.21
CA GLN A 41 7.08 -4.48 -3.34
C GLN A 41 6.73 -3.05 -2.93
N PHE A 42 5.65 -2.88 -2.18
CA PHE A 42 5.20 -1.58 -1.70
C PHE A 42 6.26 -0.88 -0.83
N LYS A 43 7.00 -1.60 0.02
CA LYS A 43 8.12 -1.01 0.78
C LYS A 43 9.24 -0.49 -0.13
N ILE A 44 9.54 -1.21 -1.21
CA ILE A 44 10.54 -0.78 -2.20
C ILE A 44 10.03 0.50 -2.88
N ASP A 45 8.80 0.47 -3.40
CA ASP A 45 8.20 1.60 -4.11
C ASP A 45 8.12 2.86 -3.22
N LEU A 46 7.77 2.71 -1.94
CA LEU A 46 7.76 3.81 -0.98
C LEU A 46 9.14 4.44 -0.76
N SER A 47 10.21 3.64 -0.82
CA SER A 47 11.58 4.12 -0.64
C SER A 47 12.08 4.93 -1.85
N GLU A 48 11.47 4.72 -3.01
CA GLU A 48 11.76 5.45 -4.25
C GLU A 48 11.01 6.79 -4.35
N ILE A 49 9.96 7.01 -3.55
CA ILE A 49 9.23 8.29 -3.53
C ILE A 49 10.16 9.39 -3.01
N PRO A 50 10.47 10.44 -3.83
CA PRO A 50 11.38 11.49 -3.42
C PRO A 50 10.90 12.22 -2.17
N ARG A 51 11.82 12.43 -1.22
CA ARG A 51 11.53 13.17 0.01
C ARG A 51 11.32 14.64 -0.32
N SER A 52 10.13 15.15 0.01
CA SER A 52 9.84 16.59 -0.06
C SER A 52 9.99 17.31 1.28
N ASN A 53 10.13 16.55 2.38
CA ASN A 53 10.32 17.03 3.75
C ASN A 53 11.00 15.94 4.62
N ASN A 54 11.14 16.18 5.92
CA ASN A 54 11.73 15.22 6.87
C ASN A 54 10.92 13.93 7.09
N PHE A 55 9.69 13.85 6.56
CA PHE A 55 8.79 12.71 6.71
C PHE A 55 8.70 11.93 5.39
N SER A 56 9.59 10.97 5.24
CA SER A 56 9.63 10.11 4.06
C SER A 56 8.44 9.15 4.01
N ALA A 57 8.05 8.73 2.80
CA ALA A 57 6.83 7.94 2.60
C ALA A 57 6.93 6.55 3.28
N ASP A 58 8.11 5.94 3.29
CA ASP A 58 8.42 4.69 4.01
C ASP A 58 8.18 4.78 5.53
N LEU A 59 8.23 5.98 6.12
CA LEU A 59 7.95 6.19 7.55
C LEU A 59 6.48 6.54 7.82
N MET A 60 5.78 7.08 6.81
CA MET A 60 4.43 7.62 6.96
C MET A 60 3.34 6.69 6.44
N TYR A 61 3.68 5.64 5.68
CA TYR A 61 2.72 4.69 5.13
C TYR A 61 3.17 3.26 5.39
N LYS A 62 2.20 2.37 5.60
CA LYS A 62 2.46 0.96 5.85
C LYS A 62 1.38 0.10 5.22
N ALA A 63 1.80 -0.94 4.52
CA ALA A 63 0.93 -2.03 4.10
C ALA A 63 1.00 -3.15 5.13
N ILE A 64 -0.15 -3.71 5.50
CA ILE A 64 -0.26 -4.85 6.42
C ILE A 64 -1.24 -5.89 5.86
N ALA A 65 -1.00 -7.15 6.17
CA ALA A 65 -1.98 -8.20 5.95
C ALA A 65 -2.93 -8.28 7.16
N PRO A 66 -4.24 -8.50 6.96
CA PRO A 66 -5.16 -8.79 8.05
C PRO A 66 -4.65 -9.98 8.87
N ASN A 67 -4.75 -9.89 10.20
CA ASN A 67 -4.27 -10.92 11.13
C ASN A 67 -2.80 -11.32 10.95
N GLN A 68 -1.99 -10.48 10.28
CA GLN A 68 -0.58 -10.76 9.96
C GLN A 68 -0.36 -12.02 9.08
N ASP A 69 -1.39 -12.46 8.37
CA ASP A 69 -1.27 -13.58 7.42
C ASP A 69 -0.68 -13.10 6.09
N GLU A 70 0.61 -13.30 5.89
CA GLU A 70 1.29 -12.91 4.67
C GLU A 70 0.75 -13.59 3.41
N TYR A 71 0.09 -14.75 3.52
CA TYR A 71 -0.51 -15.44 2.37
C TYR A 71 -1.94 -14.98 2.05
N SER A 72 -2.47 -14.04 2.84
CA SER A 72 -3.77 -13.44 2.62
C SER A 72 -3.89 -12.83 1.22
N ASN A 73 -5.10 -12.90 0.67
CA ASN A 73 -5.44 -12.18 -0.55
C ASN A 73 -5.83 -10.73 -0.28
N THR A 74 -5.71 -10.25 0.95
CA THR A 74 -6.13 -8.91 1.35
C THR A 74 -4.93 -8.14 1.91
N VAL A 75 -4.80 -6.87 1.51
CA VAL A 75 -3.81 -5.94 2.06
C VAL A 75 -4.51 -4.65 2.47
N GLU A 76 -4.17 -4.15 3.64
CA GLU A 76 -4.60 -2.85 4.12
C GLU A 76 -3.45 -1.85 4.04
N ILE A 77 -3.73 -0.67 3.51
CA ILE A 77 -2.76 0.41 3.43
C ILE A 77 -3.17 1.49 4.40
N TRP A 78 -2.25 1.82 5.30
CA TRP A 78 -2.45 2.76 6.38
C TRP A 78 -1.50 3.94 6.26
N LYS A 79 -2.01 5.12 6.63
CA LYS A 79 -1.20 6.28 6.97
C LYS A 79 -0.88 6.23 8.45
N LEU A 80 0.37 6.52 8.78
CA LEU A 80 0.89 6.53 10.14
C LEU A 80 0.96 7.97 10.68
N LYS A 81 1.01 8.07 12.00
CA LYS A 81 1.43 9.27 12.72
C LYS A 81 2.97 9.34 12.73
N ALA A 82 3.52 10.50 13.06
CA ALA A 82 4.97 10.70 13.14
C ALA A 82 5.66 9.78 14.18
N ASN A 83 4.92 9.26 15.16
CA ASN A 83 5.42 8.29 16.14
C ASN A 83 5.31 6.82 15.68
N GLY A 84 4.84 6.57 14.45
CA GLY A 84 4.67 5.22 13.89
C GLY A 84 3.31 4.56 14.14
N ASP A 85 2.43 5.19 14.94
CA ASP A 85 1.10 4.63 15.20
C ASP A 85 0.19 4.72 13.97
N PHE A 86 -0.73 3.77 13.83
CA PHE A 86 -1.77 3.82 12.81
C PHE A 86 -2.66 5.05 13.00
N LYS A 87 -2.76 5.87 11.95
CA LYS A 87 -3.59 7.08 11.93
C LYS A 87 -4.90 6.81 11.21
N THR A 88 -4.81 6.45 9.94
CA THR A 88 -5.99 6.24 9.10
C THR A 88 -5.76 5.15 8.06
N LYS A 89 -6.76 4.32 7.84
CA LYS A 89 -6.79 3.36 6.74
C LYS A 89 -7.14 4.10 5.45
N LEU A 90 -6.25 4.05 4.47
CA LEU A 90 -6.45 4.73 3.18
C LEU A 90 -7.11 3.81 2.18
N TYR A 91 -6.58 2.59 2.04
CA TYR A 91 -7.00 1.66 1.00
C TYR A 91 -7.12 0.23 1.53
N THR A 92 -7.95 -0.57 0.87
CA THR A 92 -7.93 -2.02 0.97
C THR A 92 -7.80 -2.61 -0.41
N LEU A 93 -6.89 -3.55 -0.54
CA LEU A 93 -6.60 -4.28 -1.76
C LEU A 93 -7.08 -5.71 -1.56
N ILE A 94 -7.88 -6.22 -2.49
CA ILE A 94 -8.31 -7.62 -2.49
C ILE A 94 -7.87 -8.26 -3.80
N TYR A 95 -7.03 -9.29 -3.72
CA TYR A 95 -6.61 -10.07 -4.87
C TYR A 95 -7.71 -11.03 -5.29
N ALA A 96 -8.35 -10.74 -6.43
CA ALA A 96 -9.22 -11.69 -7.09
C ALA A 96 -8.35 -12.70 -7.84
N LYS A 97 -8.32 -13.95 -7.35
CA LYS A 97 -7.88 -15.07 -8.19
C LYS A 97 -8.90 -15.20 -9.31
N SER A 98 -8.46 -15.10 -10.56
CA SER A 98 -9.31 -15.37 -11.70
C SER A 98 -9.72 -16.85 -11.62
N THR A 99 -10.96 -17.12 -11.22
CA THR A 99 -11.58 -18.42 -11.44
C THR A 99 -11.79 -18.55 -12.94
N LYS A 100 -10.86 -19.21 -13.62
CA LYS A 100 -11.12 -19.78 -14.93
C LYS A 100 -11.97 -21.03 -14.78
#